data_AF-A0A645G2G8-F1
#
_entry.id   AF-A0A645G2G8-F1
#
_cell.length_a   1.000
_cell.length_b   1.000
_cell.length_c   1.000
_cell.angle_alpha   90.00
_cell.angle_beta   90.00
_cell.angle_gamma   90.00
#
_symmetry.space_group_name_H-M   'P 1'
#
loop_
_entity.id
_entity.type
_entity.pdbx_description
1 polymer ?
#
loop_
_entity_poly.entity_id
_entity_poly.type
_entity_poly.pdbx_seq_one_letter_code
_entity_poly.pdbx_strand_id
1 'polypeptide(L)'
;MGGVDFRPFPDEWDLKYRLGPQSEYPENWDKNTVISQISKLSPNSIKFMFDCGTEDFFYPANCRLHQELLYWNIPHDFITRPGKHDYEYVNNSIFFQALFFNEFFTKSTDNN
;
A
#
# COMPACT_ATOMS: atom_id res chain seq x y z
N MET A 1 -3.68 6.99 -3.43
CA MET A 1 -2.26 6.73 -3.75
C MET A 1 -1.52 6.35 -2.49
N GLY A 2 -0.89 5.17 -2.48
CA GLY A 2 -0.12 4.69 -1.34
C GLY A 2 1.37 4.62 -1.66
N GLY A 3 2.19 5.34 -0.89
CA GLY A 3 3.63 5.06 -0.82
C GLY A 3 3.88 3.82 0.03
N VAL A 4 3.78 2.63 -0.58
CA VAL A 4 3.88 1.33 0.14
C VAL A 4 5.32 0.88 0.38
N ASP A 5 6.28 1.46 -0.33
CA ASP A 5 7.71 1.25 -0.13
C ASP A 5 8.45 2.58 -0.34
N PHE A 6 8.89 3.18 0.77
CA PHE A 6 9.63 4.45 0.77
C PHE A 6 11.15 4.26 0.83
N ARG A 7 11.65 3.02 0.92
CA ARG A 7 13.09 2.70 0.98
C ARG A 7 13.90 3.23 -0.21
N PRO A 8 13.34 3.36 -1.44
CA PRO A 8 14.08 3.99 -2.55
C PRO A 8 14.33 5.49 -2.39
N PHE A 9 13.74 6.15 -1.38
CA PHE A 9 13.80 7.60 -1.17
C PHE A 9 14.38 7.96 0.21
N PRO A 10 15.61 7.53 0.53
CA PRO A 10 16.12 7.58 1.91
C PRO A 10 16.34 9.00 2.46
N ASP A 11 16.54 9.97 1.58
CA ASP A 11 16.80 11.37 1.92
C ASP A 11 15.53 12.24 1.93
N GLU A 12 14.39 11.69 1.54
CA GLU A 12 13.12 12.41 1.45
C GLU A 12 12.36 12.37 2.79
N TRP A 13 11.45 13.34 2.98
CA TRP A 13 10.49 13.42 4.10
C TRP A 13 11.09 13.25 5.50
N ASP A 14 12.35 13.67 5.68
CA ASP A 14 13.10 13.57 6.93
C ASP A 14 13.20 12.14 7.48
N LEU A 15 13.09 11.12 6.62
CA LEU A 15 13.05 9.71 7.03
C LEU A 15 14.30 9.31 7.81
N LYS A 16 15.49 9.76 7.39
CA LYS A 16 16.76 9.49 8.10
C LYS A 16 16.81 10.04 9.52
N TYR A 17 16.08 11.11 9.83
CA TYR A 17 16.00 11.66 11.20
C TYR A 17 15.02 10.89 12.09
N ARG A 18 14.07 10.16 11.47
CA ARG A 18 13.04 9.37 12.17
C ARG A 18 13.43 7.91 12.35
N LEU A 19 14.06 7.33 11.33
CA LEU A 19 14.41 5.91 11.25
C LEU A 19 15.92 5.65 11.42
N GLY A 20 16.74 6.69 11.40
CA GLY A 20 18.18 6.60 11.26
C GLY A 20 18.63 6.45 9.80
N PRO A 21 19.91 6.72 9.47
CA PRO A 21 20.47 6.44 8.15
C PRO A 21 20.22 4.99 7.76
N GLN A 22 19.67 4.75 6.57
CA GLN A 22 19.27 3.40 6.13
C GLN A 22 20.44 2.41 6.10
N SER A 23 21.65 2.89 5.79
CA SER A 23 22.88 2.09 5.80
C SER A 23 23.29 1.62 7.21
N GLU A 24 22.89 2.34 8.25
CA GLU A 24 23.26 2.06 9.64
C GLU A 24 22.14 1.33 10.39
N TYR A 25 20.88 1.64 10.07
CA TYR A 25 19.69 1.11 10.76
C TYR A 25 18.72 0.39 9.81
N PRO A 26 19.15 -0.58 8.98
CA PRO A 26 18.29 -1.21 7.99
C PRO A 26 17.06 -1.89 8.62
N GLU A 27 17.15 -2.40 9.86
CA GLU A 27 15.99 -3.03 10.49
C GLU A 27 14.86 -2.04 10.82
N ASN A 28 15.18 -0.76 11.08
CA ASN A 28 14.14 0.25 11.32
C ASN A 28 13.34 0.51 10.04
N TRP A 29 14.01 0.51 8.89
CA TRP A 29 13.36 0.68 7.60
C TRP A 29 12.48 -0.52 7.27
N ASP A 30 12.99 -1.74 7.44
CA ASP A 30 12.19 -2.94 7.18
C ASP A 30 11.00 -3.06 8.13
N LYS A 31 11.16 -2.77 9.42
CA LYS A 31 10.05 -2.79 10.40
C LYS A 31 8.92 -1.82 10.07
N ASN A 32 9.21 -0.74 9.34
CA ASN A 32 8.25 0.32 9.03
C ASN A 32 7.84 0.38 7.55
N THR A 33 8.27 -0.58 6.72
CA THR A 33 7.91 -0.64 5.29
C THR A 33 6.90 -1.75 5.04
N VAL A 34 5.79 -1.45 4.36
CA VAL A 34 4.65 -2.38 4.16
C VAL A 34 5.08 -3.71 3.54
N ILE A 35 5.87 -3.68 2.47
CA ILE A 35 6.29 -4.90 1.76
C ILE A 35 7.10 -5.85 2.64
N SER A 36 7.89 -5.32 3.57
CA SER A 36 8.67 -6.12 4.52
C SER A 36 7.81 -6.74 5.64
N GLN A 37 6.53 -6.37 5.74
CA GLN A 37 5.58 -6.90 6.73
C GLN A 37 4.70 -8.03 6.19
N ILE A 38 4.76 -8.36 4.89
CA ILE A 38 3.87 -9.37 4.28
C ILE A 38 3.95 -10.73 5.00
N SER A 39 5.14 -11.14 5.42
CA SER A 39 5.37 -12.40 6.14
C SER A 39 4.63 -12.51 7.47
N LYS A 40 4.14 -11.39 8.02
CA LYS A 40 3.34 -11.35 9.26
C LYS A 40 1.84 -11.54 8.99
N LEU A 41 1.40 -11.44 7.74
CA LEU A 41 0.00 -11.63 7.38
C LEU A 41 -0.31 -13.12 7.28
N SER A 42 -1.32 -13.56 8.02
CA SER A 42 -1.96 -14.84 7.72
C SER A 42 -3.05 -14.63 6.66
N PRO A 43 -3.26 -15.59 5.74
CA PRO A 43 -4.35 -15.50 4.76
C PRO A 43 -5.69 -15.24 5.45
N ASN A 44 -6.50 -14.35 4.87
CA ASN A 44 -7.83 -13.94 5.37
C ASN A 44 -7.85 -13.24 6.75
N SER A 45 -6.70 -12.87 7.32
CA SER A 45 -6.69 -12.10 8.57
C SER A 45 -7.13 -10.65 8.42
N ILE A 46 -6.91 -10.06 7.24
CA ILE A 46 -7.26 -8.68 6.93
C ILE A 46 -7.83 -8.60 5.51
N LYS A 47 -8.82 -7.72 5.29
CA LYS A 47 -9.20 -7.26 3.96
C LYS A 47 -8.65 -5.85 3.75
N PHE A 48 -7.98 -5.63 2.64
CA PHE A 48 -7.41 -4.32 2.31
C PHE A 48 -7.38 -4.10 0.81
N MET A 49 -7.33 -2.82 0.44
CA MET A 49 -7.12 -2.36 -0.91
C MET A 49 -6.00 -1.33 -0.96
N PHE A 50 -5.34 -1.22 -2.11
CA PHE A 50 -4.44 -0.12 -2.41
C PHE A 50 -4.58 0.32 -3.86
N ASP A 51 -4.27 1.59 -4.11
CA ASP A 51 -4.49 2.27 -5.38
C ASP A 51 -3.29 3.18 -5.71
N CYS A 52 -2.80 3.11 -6.94
CA CYS A 52 -1.68 3.92 -7.43
C CYS A 52 -1.83 4.24 -8.92
N GLY A 53 -1.59 5.51 -9.29
CA GLY A 53 -1.64 5.96 -10.68
C GLY A 53 -0.45 5.43 -11.49
N THR A 54 -0.64 5.16 -12.78
CA THR A 54 0.41 4.57 -13.63
C THR A 54 1.58 5.50 -13.93
N GLU A 55 1.41 6.82 -13.71
CA GLU A 55 2.49 7.81 -13.83
C GLU A 55 2.99 8.32 -12.46
N ASP A 56 2.51 7.73 -11.36
CA ASP A 56 3.03 7.98 -10.02
C ASP A 56 4.43 7.36 -9.87
N PHE A 57 5.36 8.08 -9.24
CA PHE A 57 6.72 7.58 -9.01
C PHE A 57 6.75 6.38 -8.04
N PHE A 58 5.68 6.17 -7.25
CA PHE A 58 5.49 4.97 -6.44
C PHE A 58 4.91 3.77 -7.21
N TYR A 59 4.53 3.92 -8.48
CA TYR A 59 3.87 2.84 -9.23
C TYR A 59 4.68 1.53 -9.28
N PRO A 60 6.00 1.55 -9.58
CA PRO A 60 6.80 0.32 -9.57
C PRO A 60 6.84 -0.36 -8.19
N ALA A 61 6.83 0.41 -7.10
CA ALA A 61 6.77 -0.12 -5.74
C ALA A 61 5.43 -0.81 -5.43
N ASN A 62 4.32 -0.21 -5.87
CA ASN A 62 2.98 -0.81 -5.73
C ASN A 62 2.84 -2.10 -6.54
N CYS A 63 3.37 -2.14 -7.76
CA CYS A 63 3.42 -3.37 -8.56
C CYS A 63 4.23 -4.48 -7.89
N ARG A 64 5.38 -4.16 -7.27
CA ARG A 64 6.15 -5.15 -6.50
C ARG A 64 5.36 -5.68 -5.30
N LEU A 65 4.69 -4.81 -4.55
CA LEU A 65 3.83 -5.23 -3.45
C LEU A 65 2.75 -6.20 -3.93
N HIS A 66 2.08 -5.88 -5.05
CA HIS A 66 1.07 -6.75 -5.64
C HIS A 66 1.63 -8.14 -5.99
N GLN A 67 2.81 -8.21 -6.64
CA GLN A 67 3.43 -9.50 -6.98
C GLN A 67 3.80 -10.32 -5.74
N GLU A 68 4.32 -9.70 -4.68
CA GLU A 68 4.60 -10.39 -3.42
C GLU A 68 3.32 -10.91 -2.77
N LEU A 69 2.26 -10.10 -2.70
CA LEU A 69 0.98 -10.53 -2.13
C LEU A 69 0.36 -11.70 -2.91
N LEU A 70 0.48 -11.72 -4.24
CA LEU A 70 0.09 -12.85 -5.07
C LEU A 70 0.91 -14.11 -4.74
N TYR A 71 2.24 -13.98 -4.63
CA TYR A 71 3.13 -15.09 -4.27
C TYR A 71 2.75 -15.74 -2.93
N TRP A 72 2.41 -14.91 -1.94
CA TRP A 72 1.98 -15.36 -0.61
C TRP A 72 0.49 -15.74 -0.51
N ASN A 73 -0.26 -15.70 -1.62
CA ASN A 73 -1.71 -15.95 -1.68
C ASN A 73 -2.51 -15.10 -0.67
N ILE A 74 -2.12 -13.82 -0.51
CA ILE A 74 -2.82 -12.87 0.37
C ILE A 74 -3.92 -12.17 -0.44
N PRO A 75 -5.22 -12.34 -0.11
CA PRO A 75 -6.30 -11.66 -0.81
C PRO A 75 -6.23 -10.14 -0.62
N HIS A 76 -6.32 -9.39 -1.72
CA HIS A 76 -6.25 -7.92 -1.72
C HIS A 76 -6.85 -7.36 -3.02
N ASP A 77 -7.25 -6.08 -2.98
CA ASP A 77 -7.64 -5.33 -4.17
C ASP A 77 -6.53 -4.34 -4.55
N PHE A 78 -5.99 -4.46 -5.76
CA PHE A 78 -5.04 -3.49 -6.33
C PHE A 78 -5.66 -2.79 -7.55
N ILE A 79 -5.79 -1.47 -7.47
CA ILE A 79 -6.36 -0.65 -8.53
C ILE A 79 -5.26 0.23 -9.15
N THR A 80 -5.24 0.30 -10.47
CA THR A 80 -4.27 1.11 -11.23
C THR A 80 -4.96 1.80 -12.40
N ARG A 81 -4.72 3.10 -12.57
CA ARG A 81 -5.30 3.92 -13.64
C ARG A 81 -4.34 5.03 -14.07
N PRO A 82 -4.53 5.66 -15.24
CA PRO A 82 -3.80 6.88 -15.58
C PRO A 82 -3.92 7.94 -14.48
N GLY A 83 -2.79 8.56 -14.15
CA GLY A 83 -2.65 9.62 -13.18
C GLY A 83 -1.33 9.59 -12.41
N LYS A 84 -1.02 10.72 -11.77
CA LYS A 84 0.21 10.96 -11.02
C LYS A 84 -0.07 11.01 -9.52
N HIS A 85 0.97 11.34 -8.75
CA HIS A 85 0.88 11.61 -7.31
C HIS A 85 0.27 13.00 -7.02
N ASP A 86 -0.99 13.21 -7.40
CA ASP A 86 -1.69 14.50 -7.28
C ASP A 86 -3.15 14.41 -6.78
N TYR A 87 -3.73 15.57 -6.44
CA TYR A 87 -5.10 15.65 -5.93
C TYR A 87 -6.16 15.21 -6.94
N GLU A 88 -5.90 15.36 -8.24
CA GLU A 88 -6.84 14.93 -9.28
C GLU A 88 -7.02 13.41 -9.21
N TYR A 89 -5.92 12.66 -9.10
CA TYR A 89 -5.98 11.22 -8.91
C TYR A 89 -6.61 10.82 -7.58
N VAL A 90 -6.25 11.48 -6.47
CA VAL A 90 -6.84 11.18 -5.14
C VAL A 90 -8.36 11.38 -5.15
N ASN A 91 -8.84 12.47 -5.75
CA ASN A 91 -10.27 12.79 -5.83
C ASN A 91 -11.05 11.71 -6.58
N ASN A 92 -10.43 11.02 -7.53
CA ASN A 92 -11.05 9.89 -8.20
C ASN A 92 -10.92 8.57 -7.40
N SER A 93 -9.78 8.36 -6.73
CA SER A 93 -9.49 7.19 -5.88
C SER A 93 -10.48 7.02 -4.73
N ILE A 94 -10.93 8.12 -4.12
CA ILE A 94 -11.79 8.09 -2.92
C ILE A 94 -13.13 7.38 -3.16
N PHE A 95 -13.68 7.43 -4.38
CA PHE A 95 -14.94 6.75 -4.71
C PHE A 95 -14.80 5.23 -4.61
N PHE A 96 -13.68 4.69 -5.07
CA PHE A 96 -13.41 3.24 -5.03
C PHE A 96 -13.10 2.78 -3.61
N GLN A 97 -12.42 3.62 -2.82
CA GLN A 97 -12.21 3.37 -1.39
C GLN A 97 -13.53 3.35 -0.62
N ALA A 98 -14.41 4.33 -0.86
CA ALA A 98 -15.74 4.37 -0.25
C ALA A 98 -16.58 3.14 -0.64
N LEU A 99 -16.53 2.71 -1.90
CA LEU A 99 -17.21 1.50 -2.36
C LEU A 99 -16.67 0.24 -1.67
N PHE A 100 -15.34 0.09 -1.56
CA PHE A 100 -14.71 -1.03 -0.86
C PHE A 100 -15.15 -1.11 0.60
N PHE A 101 -15.15 0.03 1.32
CA PHE A 101 -15.62 0.07 2.70
C PHE A 101 -17.11 -0.26 2.80
N ASN A 102 -17.93 0.32 1.92
CA ASN A 102 -19.36 0.02 1.89
C ASN A 102 -19.60 -1.49 1.72
N GLU A 103 -19.02 -2.11 0.70
CA GLU A 103 -19.13 -3.55 0.45
C GLU A 103 -18.66 -4.41 1.62
N PHE A 104 -17.61 -3.99 2.34
CA PHE A 104 -17.13 -4.71 3.51
C PHE A 104 -18.12 -4.63 4.68
N PHE A 105 -18.63 -3.44 4.99
CA PHE A 105 -19.49 -3.22 6.15
C PHE A 105 -20.95 -3.64 5.91
N THR A 106 -21.46 -3.58 4.68
CA THR A 106 -22.84 -4.00 4.36
C THR A 106 -22.98 -5.50 4.17
N LYS A 107 -21.97 -6.19 3.60
CA LYS A 107 -21.99 -7.68 3.57
C LYS A 107 -21.95 -8.31 4.96
N SER A 108 -21.46 -7.57 5.95
CA SER A 108 -21.44 -8.03 7.35
C SER A 108 -22.83 -8.01 8.00
N THR A 109 -23.79 -7.25 7.48
CA THR A 109 -25.16 -7.16 8.02
C THR A 109 -26.14 -8.20 7.49
N ASP A 110 -25.82 -8.91 6.40
CA ASP A 110 -26.72 -9.89 5.77
C ASP A 110 -26.59 -11.32 6.33
N ASN A 111 -25.73 -11.54 7.34
CA ASN A 111 -25.55 -12.83 8.02
C ASN A 111 -26.37 -12.96 9.32
N ASN A 112 -27.51 -12.27 9.43
CA ASN A 112 -28.48 -12.40 10.53
C ASN A 112 -29.84 -12.88 10.01
#